data_AF-A0A4R5VHX4-F1
#
_entry.id   AF-A0A4R5VHX4-F1
#
_cell.length_a   1.000
_cell.length_b   1.000
_cell.length_c   1.000
_cell.angle_alpha   90.00
_cell.angle_beta   90.00
_cell.angle_gamma   90.00
#
_symmetry.space_group_name_H-M   'P 1'
#
loop_
_entity.id
_entity.type
_entity.pdbx_description
1 polymer ?
#
loop_
_entity_poly.entity_id
_entity_poly.type
_entity_poly.pdbx_seq_one_letter_code
_entity_poly.pdbx_strand_id
1 'polypeptide(L)'
;MLWLNPPKKWSVIDYAEALYHEFIHNTLFLDDMVNSIFPNPADCYLPEALTTSTILKKKRPIDRSFHAANVSIGIMHLYYMLGDKKKSRMYKEELSKTMSELNERKQFFGERGIEILNEMNKFIKLYDFENITESLNN
;
A
#
# COMPACT_ATOMS: atom_id res chain seq x y z
N MET A 1 13.61 -11.54 -1.96
CA MET A 1 14.87 -11.12 -1.28
C MET A 1 14.62 -9.75 -0.69
N LEU A 2 14.93 -9.52 0.59
CA LEU A 2 14.82 -8.20 1.23
C LEU A 2 16.21 -7.57 1.25
N TRP A 3 16.42 -6.47 0.53
CA TRP A 3 17.69 -5.76 0.52
C TRP A 3 17.53 -4.43 1.25
N LEU A 4 18.28 -4.26 2.33
CA LEU A 4 18.34 -3.01 3.09
C LEU A 4 19.71 -2.38 2.92
N ASN A 5 19.74 -1.08 2.60
CA ASN A 5 20.96 -0.28 2.63
C ASN A 5 20.83 0.80 3.73
N PRO A 6 20.91 0.41 5.01
CA PRO A 6 20.66 1.32 6.11
C PRO A 6 21.75 2.40 6.19
N PRO A 7 21.38 3.69 6.31
CA PRO A 7 22.27 4.75 6.77
C PRO A 7 22.88 4.41 8.13
N LYS A 8 24.05 5.00 8.45
CA LYS A 8 24.79 4.74 9.69
C LYS A 8 24.02 4.99 11.00
N LYS A 9 22.86 5.65 10.96
CA LYS A 9 22.09 6.09 12.14
C LYS A 9 20.60 5.73 12.07
N TRP A 10 20.27 4.49 11.73
CA TRP A 10 18.91 3.99 11.93
C TRP A 10 18.66 3.57 13.37
N SER A 11 17.54 4.02 13.92
CA SER A 11 16.96 3.47 15.13
C SER A 11 16.34 2.09 14.84
N VAL A 12 16.04 1.33 15.89
CA VAL A 12 15.34 0.03 15.77
C VAL A 12 14.00 0.18 15.02
N ILE A 13 13.31 1.31 15.22
CA ILE A 13 12.02 1.59 14.55
C ILE A 13 12.24 1.80 13.05
N ASP A 14 13.32 2.46 12.64
CA ASP A 14 13.62 2.66 11.21
C ASP A 14 13.89 1.32 10.50
N TYR A 15 14.60 0.40 11.16
CA TYR A 15 14.77 -0.96 10.65
C TYR A 15 13.43 -1.71 10.55
N ALA A 16 12.58 -1.61 11.58
CA ALA A 16 11.28 -2.27 11.59
C ALA A 16 10.36 -1.74 10.47
N GLU A 17 10.32 -0.42 10.29
CA GLU A 17 9.55 0.21 9.19
C GLU A 17 10.07 -0.24 7.82
N ALA A 18 11.39 -0.25 7.62
CA ALA A 18 11.99 -0.69 6.36
C ALA A 18 11.71 -2.17 6.07
N LEU A 19 11.76 -3.04 7.09
CA LEU A 19 11.38 -4.44 6.95
C LEU A 19 9.91 -4.61 6.59
N TYR A 20 9.01 -3.88 7.25
CA TYR A 20 7.58 -3.87 6.93
C TYR A 20 7.32 -3.40 5.48
N HIS A 21 7.97 -2.30 5.08
CA HIS A 21 7.88 -1.71 3.75
C HIS A 21 8.26 -2.72 2.66
N GLU A 22 9.45 -3.31 2.77
CA GLU A 22 9.97 -4.24 1.77
C GLU A 22 9.24 -5.60 1.80
N PHE A 23 8.74 -6.03 2.95
CA PHE A 23 7.89 -7.22 3.07
C PHE A 23 6.60 -7.04 2.27
N ILE A 24 5.87 -5.94 2.47
CA ILE A 24 4.61 -5.66 1.77
C ILE A 24 4.84 -5.53 0.26
N HIS A 25 5.94 -4.90 -0.16
CA HIS A 25 6.28 -4.87 -1.58
C HIS A 25 6.47 -6.28 -2.15
N ASN A 26 7.26 -7.12 -1.50
CA ASN A 26 7.52 -8.47 -1.98
C ASN A 26 6.27 -9.35 -2.01
N THR A 27 5.41 -9.27 -0.99
CA THR A 27 4.17 -10.05 -0.98
C THR A 27 3.21 -9.59 -2.07
N LEU A 28 3.10 -8.28 -2.31
CA LEU A 28 2.22 -7.75 -3.35
C LEU A 28 2.73 -8.07 -4.76
N PHE A 29 4.05 -8.01 -4.98
CA PHE A 29 4.65 -8.46 -6.25
C PHE A 29 4.38 -9.96 -6.49
N LEU A 30 4.54 -10.79 -5.46
CA LEU A 30 4.26 -12.22 -5.58
C LEU A 30 2.78 -12.48 -5.85
N ASP A 31 1.88 -11.77 -5.18
CA ASP A 31 0.43 -11.87 -5.39
C ASP A 31 0.05 -11.44 -6.80
N ASP A 32 0.61 -10.34 -7.32
CA ASP A 32 0.41 -9.92 -8.71
C ASP A 32 0.92 -10.96 -9.71
N MET A 33 2.10 -11.54 -9.48
CA MET A 33 2.67 -12.58 -10.36
C MET A 33 1.82 -13.85 -10.43
N VAL A 34 1.18 -14.24 -9.33
CA VAL A 34 0.41 -15.49 -9.24
C VAL A 34 -1.05 -15.28 -9.62
N ASN A 35 -1.65 -14.18 -9.16
CA ASN A 35 -3.09 -13.94 -9.23
C ASN A 35 -3.47 -12.78 -10.18
N SER A 36 -2.50 -12.20 -10.90
CA SER A 36 -2.73 -11.14 -11.91
C SER A 36 -3.54 -9.96 -11.36
N ILE A 37 -2.98 -9.22 -10.40
CA ILE A 37 -3.59 -7.97 -9.91
C ILE A 37 -3.70 -6.97 -11.07
N PHE A 38 -2.70 -6.93 -11.95
CA PHE A 38 -2.68 -6.16 -13.19
C PHE A 38 -2.58 -7.10 -14.41
N PRO A 39 -3.70 -7.58 -14.97
CA PRO A 39 -3.71 -8.54 -16.07
C PRO A 39 -2.96 -8.06 -17.33
N ASN A 40 -2.96 -6.74 -17.57
CA ASN A 40 -2.21 -6.09 -18.63
C ASN A 40 -1.22 -5.08 -18.05
N PRO A 41 0.02 -5.48 -17.72
CA PRO A 41 1.00 -4.58 -17.10
C PRO A 41 1.34 -3.34 -17.93
N ALA A 42 1.25 -3.43 -19.27
CA ALA A 42 1.49 -2.30 -20.16
C ALA A 42 0.45 -1.18 -19.98
N ASP A 43 -0.80 -1.54 -19.69
CA ASP A 43 -1.91 -0.59 -19.54
C ASP A 43 -1.72 0.32 -18.31
N CYS A 44 -0.94 -0.12 -17.32
CA CYS A 44 -0.63 0.66 -16.12
C CYS A 44 0.10 1.97 -16.41
N TYR A 45 0.75 2.09 -17.56
CA TYR A 45 1.54 3.25 -17.98
C TYR A 45 0.76 4.23 -18.85
N LEU A 46 -0.49 3.89 -19.23
CA LEU A 46 -1.33 4.77 -20.02
C LEU A 46 -1.71 6.04 -19.22
N PRO A 47 -1.85 7.21 -19.88
CA PRO A 47 -2.20 8.46 -19.22
C PRO A 47 -3.45 8.38 -18.32
N GLU A 48 -4.46 7.62 -18.75
CA GLU A 48 -5.72 7.38 -18.04
C GLU A 48 -5.55 6.52 -16.78
N ALA A 49 -4.55 5.62 -16.76
CA ALA A 49 -4.22 4.80 -15.60
C ALA A 49 -3.47 5.61 -14.51
N LEU A 50 -2.85 6.74 -14.87
CA LEU A 50 -2.00 7.48 -13.94
C LEU A 50 -2.77 7.92 -12.68
N THR A 51 -2.22 7.49 -11.55
CA THR A 51 -2.82 7.68 -10.22
C THR A 51 -1.83 8.41 -9.31
N THR A 52 -2.33 9.28 -8.44
CA THR A 52 -1.55 10.04 -7.47
C THR A 52 -1.02 9.09 -6.42
N SER A 53 0.31 8.98 -6.29
CA SER A 53 0.95 8.13 -5.28
C SER A 53 0.75 8.69 -3.87
N THR A 54 0.40 7.81 -2.92
CA THR A 54 0.23 8.17 -1.50
C THR A 54 1.50 8.74 -0.88
N ILE A 55 2.66 8.20 -1.25
CA ILE A 55 3.96 8.60 -0.69
C ILE A 55 4.56 9.80 -1.43
N LEU A 56 4.66 9.72 -2.77
CA LEU A 56 5.35 10.74 -3.58
C LEU A 56 4.45 11.91 -3.99
N LYS A 57 3.14 11.84 -3.75
CA LYS A 57 2.15 12.91 -4.04
C LYS A 57 2.11 13.39 -5.49
N LYS A 58 2.61 12.58 -6.42
CA LYS A 58 2.63 12.84 -7.86
C LYS A 58 2.00 11.70 -8.64
N LYS A 59 1.53 11.99 -9.86
CA LYS A 59 1.01 11.00 -10.79
C LYS A 59 2.09 10.00 -11.17
N ARG A 60 1.76 8.71 -11.09
CA ARG A 60 2.60 7.57 -11.47
C ARG A 60 1.72 6.48 -12.08
N PRO A 61 2.34 5.52 -12.79
CA PRO A 61 1.68 4.28 -13.18
C PRO A 61 0.87 3.66 -12.03
N ILE A 62 -0.32 3.12 -12.35
CA ILE A 62 -1.31 2.70 -11.35
C ILE A 62 -0.78 1.62 -10.42
N ASP A 63 -0.01 0.68 -10.95
CA ASP A 63 0.72 -0.37 -10.22
C ASP A 63 1.55 0.23 -9.08
N ARG A 64 2.36 1.26 -9.38
CA ARG A 64 3.22 1.91 -8.38
C ARG A 64 2.44 2.66 -7.33
N SER A 65 1.33 3.29 -7.71
CA SER A 65 0.47 4.01 -6.78
C SER A 65 -0.33 3.07 -5.89
N PHE A 66 -0.78 1.94 -6.42
CA PHE A 66 -1.44 0.86 -5.68
C PHE A 66 -0.49 0.21 -4.66
N HIS A 67 0.75 -0.08 -5.06
CA HIS A 67 1.77 -0.58 -4.12
C HIS A 67 2.06 0.44 -3.01
N ALA A 68 2.25 1.71 -3.37
CA ALA A 68 2.49 2.76 -2.38
C ALA A 68 1.33 2.91 -1.38
N ALA A 69 0.09 2.74 -1.84
CA ALA A 69 -1.09 2.76 -0.97
C ALA A 69 -1.10 1.58 0.01
N ASN A 70 -0.87 0.35 -0.45
CA ASN A 70 -0.78 -0.84 0.42
C ASN A 70 0.34 -0.70 1.47
N VAL A 71 1.53 -0.27 1.04
CA VAL A 71 2.67 -0.01 1.94
C VAL A 71 2.32 1.07 2.97
N SER A 72 1.64 2.14 2.58
CA SER A 72 1.24 3.20 3.51
C SER A 72 0.28 2.70 4.59
N ILE A 73 -0.63 1.77 4.27
CA ILE A 73 -1.53 1.14 5.24
C ILE A 73 -0.72 0.32 6.25
N GLY A 74 0.23 -0.49 5.78
CA GLY A 74 1.07 -1.30 6.66
C GLY A 74 2.01 -0.47 7.55
N ILE A 75 2.58 0.63 7.04
CA ILE A 75 3.38 1.55 7.86
C ILE A 75 2.50 2.22 8.93
N MET A 76 1.30 2.66 8.56
CA MET A 76 0.36 3.23 9.53
C MET A 76 -0.05 2.21 10.61
N HIS A 77 -0.23 0.94 10.23
CA HIS A 77 -0.49 -0.17 11.15
C HIS A 77 0.69 -0.45 12.09
N LEU A 78 1.92 -0.46 11.59
CA LEU A 78 3.12 -0.55 12.44
C LEU A 78 3.13 0.54 13.51
N TYR A 79 2.91 1.80 13.12
CA TYR A 79 2.89 2.91 14.07
C TYR A 79 1.70 2.87 15.03
N TYR A 80 0.58 2.31 14.61
CA TYR A 80 -0.53 2.02 15.49
C TYR A 80 -0.12 1.02 16.60
N MET A 81 0.53 -0.09 16.24
CA MET A 81 1.02 -1.08 17.21
C MET A 81 2.07 -0.50 18.17
N LEU A 82 2.89 0.46 17.70
CA LEU A 82 3.86 1.17 18.52
C LEU A 82 3.25 2.26 19.41
N GLY A 83 1.93 2.48 19.33
CA GLY A 83 1.22 3.52 20.09
C GLY A 83 1.43 4.96 19.57
N ASP A 84 2.08 5.14 18.41
CA ASP A 84 2.28 6.45 17.78
C ASP A 84 1.04 6.87 16.98
N LYS A 85 0.09 7.49 17.68
CA LYS A 85 -1.17 7.96 17.09
C LYS A 85 -0.94 8.94 15.93
N LYS A 86 0.09 9.77 15.98
CA LYS A 86 0.37 10.76 14.93
C LYS A 86 0.83 10.07 13.66
N LYS A 87 1.82 9.19 13.76
CA LYS A 87 2.34 8.47 12.59
C LYS A 87 1.38 7.41 12.06
N SER A 88 0.56 6.81 12.93
CA SER A 88 -0.51 5.89 12.48
C SER A 88 -1.57 6.55 11.57
N ARG A 89 -1.59 7.88 11.45
CA ARG A 89 -2.51 8.61 10.55
C ARG A 89 -1.79 9.50 9.55
N MET A 90 -0.47 9.38 9.42
CA MET A 90 0.35 10.34 8.65
C MET A 90 0.02 10.40 7.15
N TYR A 91 -0.56 9.34 6.59
CA TYR A 91 -0.92 9.25 5.17
C TYR A 91 -2.44 9.36 4.94
N LYS A 92 -3.22 9.75 5.95
CA LYS A 92 -4.69 9.72 5.87
C LYS A 92 -5.23 10.46 4.65
N GLU A 93 -4.77 11.68 4.41
CA GLU A 93 -5.28 12.54 3.34
C GLU A 93 -4.83 12.05 1.96
N GLU A 94 -3.55 11.74 1.84
CA GLU A 94 -2.95 11.24 0.60
C GLU A 94 -3.51 9.87 0.20
N LEU A 95 -3.71 8.97 1.17
CA LEU A 95 -4.31 7.65 0.92
C LEU A 95 -5.74 7.82 0.45
N SER A 96 -6.52 8.71 1.06
CA SER A 96 -7.91 8.96 0.66
C SER A 96 -7.99 9.44 -0.80
N LYS A 97 -7.08 10.33 -1.20
CA LYS A 97 -6.96 10.78 -2.59
C LYS A 97 -6.58 9.64 -3.53
N THR A 98 -5.53 8.88 -3.20
CA THR A 98 -5.10 7.73 -4.02
C THR A 98 -6.24 6.73 -4.17
N MET A 99 -6.94 6.40 -3.09
CA MET A 99 -8.05 5.44 -3.11
C MET A 99 -9.22 5.91 -3.98
N SER A 100 -9.58 7.20 -3.93
CA SER A 100 -10.60 7.76 -4.84
C SER A 100 -10.22 7.51 -6.31
N GLU A 101 -8.98 7.84 -6.67
CA GLU A 101 -8.50 7.68 -8.03
C GLU A 101 -8.38 6.20 -8.46
N LEU A 102 -7.97 5.30 -7.57
CA LEU A 102 -7.93 3.85 -7.84
C LEU A 102 -9.35 3.30 -8.10
N ASN A 103 -10.36 3.76 -7.33
CA ASN A 103 -11.74 3.33 -7.50
C ASN A 103 -12.37 3.80 -8.83
N GLU A 104 -11.93 4.92 -9.38
CA GLU A 104 -12.34 5.40 -10.71
C GLU A 104 -11.69 4.59 -11.86
N ARG A 105 -10.65 3.80 -11.54
CA ARG A 105 -9.75 3.13 -12.49
C ARG A 105 -9.81 1.61 -12.36
N LYS A 106 -10.94 1.08 -11.89
CA LYS A 106 -11.15 -0.36 -11.65
C LYS A 106 -10.91 -1.23 -12.88
N GLN A 107 -11.08 -0.69 -14.08
CA GLN A 107 -10.86 -1.39 -15.34
C GLN A 107 -9.41 -1.87 -15.57
N PHE A 108 -8.44 -1.34 -14.83
CA PHE A 108 -7.03 -1.77 -14.91
C PHE A 108 -6.67 -2.92 -13.98
N PHE A 109 -7.62 -3.36 -13.13
CA PHE A 109 -7.40 -4.42 -12.15
C PHE A 109 -8.04 -5.73 -12.60
N GLY A 110 -7.36 -6.83 -12.30
CA GLY A 110 -7.94 -8.16 -12.32
C GLY A 110 -8.84 -8.40 -11.10
N GLU A 111 -9.48 -9.57 -11.05
CA GLU A 111 -10.35 -9.97 -9.93
C GLU A 111 -9.65 -9.80 -8.56
N ARG A 112 -8.41 -10.30 -8.45
CA ARG A 112 -7.59 -10.16 -7.25
C ARG A 112 -7.33 -8.70 -6.87
N GLY A 113 -7.06 -7.84 -7.85
CA GLY A 113 -6.84 -6.41 -7.59
C GLY A 113 -8.10 -5.72 -7.06
N ILE A 114 -9.27 -6.11 -7.56
CA ILE A 114 -10.56 -5.60 -7.07
C ILE A 114 -10.84 -6.07 -5.63
N GLU A 115 -10.52 -7.31 -5.28
CA GLU A 115 -10.65 -7.81 -3.91
C GLU A 115 -9.81 -6.98 -2.93
N ILE A 116 -8.51 -6.81 -3.22
CA ILE A 116 -7.60 -6.02 -2.38
C ILE A 116 -8.11 -4.58 -2.29
N LEU A 117 -8.54 -3.97 -3.40
CA LEU A 117 -9.09 -2.62 -3.41
C LEU A 117 -10.35 -2.51 -2.53
N ASN A 118 -11.19 -3.54 -2.47
CA ASN A 118 -12.36 -3.56 -1.60
C ASN A 118 -11.97 -3.64 -0.12
N GLU A 119 -10.96 -4.44 0.25
CA GLU A 119 -10.44 -4.48 1.62
C GLU A 119 -9.82 -3.13 2.02
N MET A 120 -9.03 -2.52 1.14
CA MET A 120 -8.50 -1.17 1.35
C MET A 120 -9.63 -0.15 1.53
N ASN A 121 -10.72 -0.26 0.75
CA ASN A 121 -11.89 0.61 0.91
C ASN A 121 -12.62 0.41 2.24
N LYS A 122 -12.68 -0.81 2.77
CA LYS A 122 -13.21 -1.07 4.12
C LYS A 122 -12.30 -0.42 5.16
N PHE A 123 -11.00 -0.60 5.03
CA PHE A 123 -10.01 0.02 5.91
C PHE A 123 -10.15 1.54 5.91
N ILE A 124 -10.19 2.26 4.79
CA ILE A 124 -10.22 3.73 4.82
C ILE A 124 -11.50 4.33 5.44
N LYS A 125 -12.60 3.57 5.50
CA LYS A 125 -13.87 4.05 6.08
C LYS A 125 -13.79 4.12 7.60
N LEU A 126 -13.25 3.07 8.22
CA LEU A 126 -13.22 2.91 9.68
C LEU A 126 -11.83 3.11 10.25
N TYR A 127 -10.82 3.06 9.38
CA TYR A 127 -9.42 3.20 9.73
C TYR A 127 -9.03 2.18 10.81
N ASP A 128 -9.59 0.97 10.63
CA ASP A 128 -9.63 -0.14 11.57
C ASP A 128 -8.33 -0.94 11.51
N PHE A 129 -7.39 -0.54 12.37
CA PHE A 129 -6.12 -1.23 12.51
C PHE A 129 -6.22 -2.55 13.27
N GLU A 130 -7.25 -2.73 14.09
CA GLU A 130 -7.43 -3.95 14.86
C GLU A 130 -7.77 -5.11 13.93
N ASN A 131 -8.61 -4.86 12.93
CA ASN A 131 -8.91 -5.87 11.92
C ASN A 131 -7.65 -6.37 11.17
N ILE A 132 -6.68 -5.48 10.91
CA ILE A 132 -5.37 -5.87 10.33
C ILE A 132 -4.61 -6.76 11.31
N THR A 133 -4.54 -6.38 12.59
CA THR A 133 -3.88 -7.17 13.64
C THR A 133 -4.50 -8.56 13.78
N GLU A 134 -5.82 -8.66 13.82
CA GLU A 134 -6.55 -9.93 13.90
C GLU A 134 -6.29 -10.83 12.70
N SER A 135 -6.24 -10.25 11.49
CA SER A 135 -5.97 -11.00 10.25
C SER A 135 -4.56 -11.56 10.16
N LEU A 136 -3.58 -10.96 10.86
CA LEU A 136 -2.19 -11.44 10.89
C LEU A 136 -1.93 -12.50 11.96
N ASN A 137 -2.85 -12.67 12.91
CA ASN A 137 -2.72 -13.62 14.02
C ASN A 137 -3.43 -14.97 13.77
N ASN A 138 -4.20 -15.07 12.68
CA ASN A 138 -4.92 -16.28 12.26
C ASN A 138 -4.27 -16.91 11.03
#